data_AF-A0A8D8I839-F1
#
_entry.id   AF-A0A8D8I839-F1
#
_cell.length_a   1.000
_cell.length_b   1.000
_cell.length_c   1.000
_cell.angle_alpha   90.00
_cell.angle_beta   90.00
_cell.angle_gamma   90.00
#
_symmetry.space_group_name_H-M   'P 1'
#
loop_
_entity.id
_entity.type
_entity.pdbx_description
1 polymer ?
#
loop_
_entity_poly.entity_id
_entity_poly.type
_entity_poly.pdbx_seq_one_letter_code
_entity_poly.pdbx_strand_id
1 'polypeptide(L)'
;IWKDVCLALDHQEFLIKDRPGLSLLLSIVKMGVQSSGLGQHFPVECVYQRWTNVEGQLSLITMILKNPDLYSFADHIYTSVSVDLLKTPPETDNKEVASWMSLHLVDVLLYIADNGFYQQVMEIFKIPIQLCPDILFMALLQINPPVTMSRQELFTTLIP
;
A
#
# COMPACT_ATOMS: atom_id res chain seq x y z
N ILE A 1 1.08 21.52 -8.83
CA ILE A 1 -0.30 21.40 -9.35
C ILE A 1 -0.83 19.97 -9.18
N TRP A 2 -0.43 18.98 -9.99
CA TRP A 2 -1.02 17.63 -9.86
C TRP A 2 -0.63 16.86 -8.61
N LYS A 3 0.57 17.10 -8.08
CA LYS A 3 0.94 16.64 -6.74
C LYS A 3 -0.04 17.18 -5.68
N ASP A 4 -0.40 18.46 -5.75
CA ASP A 4 -1.34 19.08 -4.81
C ASP A 4 -2.76 18.50 -4.94
N VAL A 5 -3.19 18.18 -6.16
CA VAL A 5 -4.45 17.46 -6.41
C VAL A 5 -4.44 16.08 -5.76
N CYS A 6 -3.32 15.35 -5.84
CA CYS A 6 -3.21 14.02 -5.24
C CYS A 6 -3.13 14.10 -3.70
N LEU A 7 -2.53 15.15 -3.14
CA LEU A 7 -2.59 15.43 -1.70
C LEU A 7 -4.03 15.79 -1.26
N ALA A 8 -4.79 16.49 -2.10
CA ALA A 8 -6.19 16.82 -1.84
C ALA A 8 -7.16 15.63 -1.89
N LEU A 9 -6.68 14.42 -2.23
CA LEU A 9 -7.46 13.20 -2.06
C LEU A 9 -7.70 12.86 -0.57
N ASP A 10 -6.88 13.40 0.34
CA ASP A 10 -7.14 13.40 1.78
C ASP A 10 -8.24 14.41 2.14
N HIS A 11 -9.41 14.22 1.55
CA HIS A 11 -10.63 14.99 1.80
C HIS A 11 -11.66 14.08 2.47
N GLN A 12 -12.40 14.56 3.46
CA GLN A 12 -13.34 13.76 4.25
C GLN A 12 -14.41 13.01 3.43
N GLU A 13 -14.80 13.55 2.27
CA GLU A 13 -15.82 12.95 1.38
C GLU A 13 -15.22 12.01 0.33
N PHE A 14 -13.90 11.90 0.27
CA PHE A 14 -13.24 11.03 -0.70
C PHE A 14 -13.44 9.55 -0.34
N LEU A 15 -13.94 8.78 -1.30
CA LEU A 15 -14.14 7.34 -1.16
C LEU A 15 -14.18 6.66 -2.53
N ILE A 16 -13.42 5.58 -2.70
CA ILE A 16 -13.48 4.74 -3.90
C ILE A 16 -14.30 3.48 -3.58
N LYS A 17 -15.49 3.38 -4.19
CA LYS A 17 -16.45 2.30 -3.90
C LYS A 17 -16.29 1.09 -4.81
N ASP A 18 -15.76 1.29 -6.01
CA ASP A 18 -15.73 0.27 -7.05
C ASP A 18 -14.59 0.45 -8.06
N ARG A 19 -14.43 -0.56 -8.91
CA ARG A 19 -13.40 -0.63 -9.94
C ARG A 19 -13.55 0.48 -11.00
N PRO A 20 -14.75 0.83 -11.51
CA PRO A 20 -14.93 1.98 -12.39
C PRO A 20 -14.45 3.29 -11.77
N GLY A 21 -14.73 3.55 -10.49
CA GLY A 21 -14.27 4.72 -9.76
C GLY A 21 -12.74 4.79 -9.67
N LEU A 22 -12.09 3.65 -9.36
CA LEU A 22 -10.62 3.57 -9.39
C LEU A 22 -10.07 3.86 -10.80
N SER A 23 -10.63 3.24 -11.83
CA SER A 23 -10.19 3.43 -13.22
C SER A 23 -10.31 4.90 -13.67
N LEU A 24 -11.41 5.56 -13.30
CA LEU A 24 -11.62 6.97 -13.57
C LEU A 24 -10.57 7.84 -12.86
N LEU A 25 -10.34 7.61 -11.56
CA LEU A 25 -9.35 8.34 -10.78
C LEU A 25 -7.95 8.20 -11.41
N LEU A 26 -7.51 6.97 -11.67
CA LEU A 26 -6.21 6.69 -12.28
C LEU A 26 -6.07 7.35 -13.65
N SER A 27 -7.13 7.34 -14.45
CA SER A 27 -7.15 8.00 -15.77
C SER A 27 -7.01 9.52 -15.65
N ILE A 28 -7.75 10.14 -14.74
CA ILE A 28 -7.68 11.59 -14.48
C ILE A 28 -6.26 11.97 -14.04
N VAL A 29 -5.71 11.25 -13.05
CA VAL A 29 -4.37 11.54 -12.53
C VAL A 29 -3.32 11.32 -13.62
N LYS A 30 -3.41 10.25 -14.41
CA LYS A 30 -2.48 9.98 -15.51
C LYS A 30 -2.48 11.10 -16.56
N MET A 31 -3.66 11.51 -17.04
CA MET A 31 -3.79 12.61 -18.00
C MET A 31 -3.23 13.91 -17.40
N GLY A 32 -3.51 14.15 -16.13
CA GLY A 32 -3.03 15.28 -15.38
C GLY A 32 -1.51 15.36 -15.29
N VAL A 33 -0.88 14.31 -14.78
CA VAL A 33 0.58 14.22 -14.62
C VAL A 33 1.28 14.38 -15.97
N GLN A 34 0.79 13.72 -17.03
CA GLN A 34 1.28 13.86 -18.40
C GLN A 34 1.25 15.31 -18.89
N SER A 35 0.13 16.02 -18.68
CA SER A 35 -0.01 17.42 -19.08
C SER A 35 0.93 18.38 -18.35
N SER A 36 1.44 17.98 -17.18
CA SER A 36 2.30 18.79 -16.33
C SER A 36 3.80 18.51 -16.44
N GLY A 37 4.21 17.55 -17.29
CA GLY A 37 5.62 17.20 -17.47
C GLY A 37 6.28 16.48 -16.28
N LEU A 38 5.49 16.06 -15.28
CA LEU A 38 5.95 15.37 -14.07
C LEU A 38 6.23 13.87 -14.27
N GLY A 39 6.18 13.37 -15.50
CA GLY A 39 6.41 11.97 -15.85
C GLY A 39 5.11 11.23 -16.23
N GLN A 40 5.10 9.91 -16.09
CA GLN A 40 4.01 9.03 -16.53
C GLN A 40 3.34 8.24 -15.39
N HIS A 41 3.82 8.39 -14.16
CA HIS A 41 3.45 7.52 -13.05
C HIS A 41 2.47 8.19 -12.09
N PHE A 42 1.58 7.38 -11.54
CA PHE A 42 0.70 7.77 -10.45
C PHE A 42 1.55 8.13 -9.21
N PRO A 43 1.36 9.31 -8.58
CA PRO A 43 2.17 9.77 -7.45
C PRO A 43 1.76 9.06 -6.16
N VAL A 44 2.12 7.78 -6.10
CA VAL A 44 1.76 6.84 -5.03
C VAL A 44 2.27 7.28 -3.66
N GLU A 45 3.29 8.14 -3.61
CA GLU A 45 3.79 8.73 -2.37
C GLU A 45 2.72 9.57 -1.66
N CYS A 46 1.75 10.11 -2.39
CA CYS A 46 0.58 10.79 -1.82
C CYS A 46 -0.34 9.80 -1.10
N VAL A 47 -0.45 8.57 -1.61
CA VAL A 47 -1.24 7.49 -0.99
C VAL A 47 -0.55 6.92 0.24
N TYR A 48 0.78 6.98 0.31
CA TYR A 48 1.55 6.54 1.49
C TYR A 48 1.61 7.57 2.63
N GLN A 49 1.18 8.81 2.42
CA GLN A 49 1.05 9.79 3.50
C GLN A 49 0.04 9.31 4.55
N ARG A 50 0.17 9.75 5.79
CA ARG A 50 -0.85 9.47 6.82
C ARG A 50 -2.05 10.39 6.59
N TRP A 51 -3.12 9.88 6.01
CA TRP A 51 -4.32 10.67 5.71
C TRP A 51 -5.12 10.93 6.99
N THR A 52 -5.82 12.06 7.01
CA THR A 52 -6.85 12.37 8.00
C THR A 52 -8.12 11.57 7.69
N ASN A 53 -8.48 11.47 6.41
CA ASN A 53 -9.52 10.57 5.93
C ASN A 53 -8.98 9.14 5.78
N VAL A 54 -8.84 8.46 6.91
CA VAL A 54 -8.33 7.07 6.99
C VAL A 54 -9.22 6.09 6.20
N GLU A 55 -10.54 6.30 6.19
CA GLU A 55 -11.48 5.47 5.42
C GLU A 55 -11.25 5.59 3.92
N GLY A 56 -11.14 6.83 3.42
CA GLY A 56 -10.84 7.13 2.02
C GLY A 56 -9.52 6.51 1.58
N GLN A 57 -8.49 6.62 2.42
CA GLN A 57 -7.19 6.02 2.17
C GLN A 57 -7.27 4.50 2.06
N LEU A 58 -7.91 3.84 3.03
CA LEU A 58 -8.13 2.41 3.03
C LEU A 58 -8.91 1.96 1.78
N SER A 59 -9.95 2.71 1.38
CA SER A 59 -10.75 2.38 0.21
C SER A 59 -9.91 2.37 -1.08
N LEU A 60 -9.02 3.35 -1.23
CA LEU A 60 -8.13 3.47 -2.38
C LEU A 60 -7.11 2.33 -2.41
N ILE A 61 -6.41 2.08 -1.29
CA ILE A 61 -5.41 1.01 -1.18
C ILE A 61 -6.06 -0.36 -1.44
N THR A 62 -7.20 -0.63 -0.81
CA THR A 62 -7.96 -1.88 -1.00
C THR A 62 -8.33 -2.08 -2.47
N MET A 63 -8.81 -1.03 -3.13
CA MET A 63 -9.21 -1.10 -4.52
C MET A 63 -8.02 -1.29 -5.47
N ILE A 64 -6.87 -0.68 -5.19
CA ILE A 64 -5.63 -0.92 -5.94
C ILE A 64 -5.18 -2.38 -5.79
N LEU A 65 -5.09 -2.89 -4.56
CA LEU A 65 -4.68 -4.28 -4.30
C LEU A 65 -5.59 -5.30 -4.99
N LYS A 66 -6.90 -5.04 -5.07
CA LYS A 66 -7.87 -5.90 -5.75
C LYS A 66 -7.80 -5.82 -7.29
N ASN A 67 -7.18 -4.79 -7.86
CA ASN A 67 -7.17 -4.54 -9.30
C ASN A 67 -5.76 -4.21 -9.81
N PRO A 68 -4.80 -5.15 -9.65
CA PRO A 68 -3.39 -4.93 -10.02
C PRO A 68 -3.18 -4.72 -11.52
N ASP A 69 -4.20 -5.02 -12.34
CA ASP A 69 -4.20 -4.76 -13.78
C ASP A 69 -4.43 -3.27 -14.12
N LEU A 70 -5.06 -2.51 -13.22
CA LEU A 70 -5.22 -1.05 -13.37
C LEU A 70 -4.01 -0.29 -12.85
N TYR A 71 -3.50 -0.70 -11.68
CA TYR A 71 -2.29 -0.17 -11.07
C TYR A 71 -1.80 -1.15 -10.00
N SER A 72 -0.49 -1.38 -9.91
CA SER A 72 0.10 -2.19 -8.83
C SER A 72 1.11 -1.38 -8.03
N PHE A 73 1.13 -1.58 -6.70
CA PHE A 73 2.17 -1.03 -5.84
C PHE A 73 3.57 -1.59 -6.18
N ALA A 74 3.63 -2.74 -6.87
CA ALA A 74 4.86 -3.29 -7.42
C ALA A 74 5.43 -2.45 -8.57
N ASP A 75 4.60 -1.67 -9.28
CA ASP A 75 5.04 -0.89 -10.43
C ASP A 75 5.93 0.30 -10.00
N HIS A 76 5.85 0.71 -8.72
CA HIS A 76 6.71 1.75 -8.17
C HIS A 76 6.97 1.56 -6.67
N ILE A 77 8.08 0.89 -6.34
CA ILE A 77 8.52 0.68 -4.96
C ILE A 77 9.58 1.73 -4.60
N TYR A 78 9.24 2.65 -3.70
CA TYR A 78 10.17 3.70 -3.25
C TYR A 78 11.22 3.17 -2.27
N THR A 79 10.80 2.33 -1.33
CA THR A 79 11.70 1.65 -0.38
C THR A 79 11.30 0.19 -0.33
N SER A 80 12.18 -0.66 -0.86
CA SER A 80 11.96 -2.11 -0.92
C SER A 80 12.40 -2.78 0.37
N VAL A 81 11.71 -3.86 0.74
CA VAL A 81 12.18 -4.83 1.73
C VAL A 81 13.55 -5.36 1.30
N SER A 82 14.55 -5.25 2.17
CA SER A 82 15.80 -6.01 2.04
C SER A 82 15.54 -7.46 2.40
N VAL A 83 15.92 -8.36 1.51
CA VAL A 83 15.71 -9.82 1.66
C VAL A 83 17.02 -10.57 1.84
N ASP A 84 18.09 -9.84 2.17
CA ASP A 84 19.46 -10.38 2.28
C ASP A 84 19.61 -11.41 3.42
N LEU A 85 18.69 -11.37 4.40
CA LEU A 85 18.63 -12.33 5.50
C LEU A 85 17.82 -13.59 5.15
N LEU A 86 17.11 -13.61 4.03
CA LEU A 86 16.35 -14.79 3.58
C LEU A 86 17.31 -15.79 2.93
N LYS A 87 17.15 -17.07 3.30
CA LYS A 87 17.97 -18.16 2.73
C LYS A 87 17.64 -18.44 1.27
N THR A 88 16.43 -18.11 0.85
CA THR A 88 15.90 -18.29 -0.50
C THR A 88 15.42 -16.94 -1.02
N PRO A 89 15.82 -16.52 -2.22
CA PRO A 89 15.30 -15.28 -2.81
C PRO A 89 13.79 -15.43 -3.04
N PRO A 90 12.98 -14.41 -2.72
CA PRO A 90 11.54 -14.45 -2.92
C PRO A 90 11.17 -14.49 -4.41
N GLU A 91 10.06 -15.17 -4.72
CA GLU A 91 9.49 -15.20 -6.07
C GLU A 91 8.75 -13.89 -6.38
N THR A 92 9.51 -12.87 -6.77
CA THR A 92 8.96 -11.52 -7.06
C THR A 92 8.39 -11.37 -8.47
N ASP A 93 8.36 -12.43 -9.28
CA ASP A 93 7.75 -12.40 -10.62
C ASP A 93 6.23 -12.21 -10.56
N ASN A 94 5.61 -12.58 -9.44
CA ASN A 94 4.21 -12.30 -9.18
C ASN A 94 4.03 -10.86 -8.66
N LYS A 95 3.31 -10.02 -9.40
CA LYS A 95 2.99 -8.63 -9.00
C LYS A 95 2.28 -8.52 -7.64
N GLU A 96 1.53 -9.55 -7.25
CA GLU A 96 0.86 -9.60 -5.94
C GLU A 96 1.90 -9.74 -4.81
N VAL A 97 2.88 -10.64 -4.97
CA VAL A 97 4.02 -10.78 -4.04
C VAL A 97 4.88 -9.52 -4.04
N ALA A 98 5.21 -9.00 -5.22
CA ALA A 98 6.06 -7.82 -5.37
C ALA A 98 5.46 -6.56 -4.73
N SER A 99 4.12 -6.45 -4.63
CA SER A 99 3.49 -5.31 -3.95
C SER A 99 3.86 -5.25 -2.47
N TRP A 100 4.04 -6.39 -1.82
CA TRP A 100 4.41 -6.50 -0.40
C TRP A 100 5.89 -6.25 -0.13
N MET A 101 6.70 -6.13 -1.18
CA MET A 101 8.07 -5.62 -1.05
C MET A 101 8.10 -4.11 -0.75
N SER A 102 6.98 -3.38 -0.84
CA SER A 102 6.93 -1.96 -0.47
C SER A 102 6.77 -1.77 1.04
N LEU A 103 7.82 -1.25 1.71
CA LEU A 103 7.75 -0.93 3.13
C LEU A 103 6.67 0.12 3.44
N HIS A 104 6.47 1.07 2.53
CA HIS A 104 5.48 2.14 2.69
C HIS A 104 4.04 1.63 2.64
N LEU A 105 3.77 0.60 1.82
CA LEU A 105 2.46 -0.06 1.80
C LEU A 105 2.16 -0.72 3.14
N VAL A 106 3.13 -1.44 3.70
CA VAL A 106 2.94 -2.13 4.98
C VAL A 106 2.83 -1.11 6.13
N ASP A 107 3.67 -0.07 6.14
CA ASP A 107 3.62 0.98 7.17
C ASP A 107 2.29 1.75 7.16
N VAL A 108 1.79 2.13 5.98
CA VAL A 108 0.53 2.87 5.90
C VAL A 108 -0.68 2.00 6.29
N LEU A 109 -0.65 0.70 5.97
CA LEU A 109 -1.68 -0.24 6.43
C LEU A 109 -1.67 -0.38 7.95
N LEU A 110 -0.49 -0.49 8.59
CA LEU A 110 -0.38 -0.49 10.04
C LEU A 110 -0.94 0.80 10.66
N TYR A 111 -0.61 1.96 10.08
CA TYR A 111 -1.20 3.23 10.50
C TYR A 111 -2.74 3.20 10.42
N ILE A 112 -3.31 2.72 9.32
CA ILE A 112 -4.77 2.61 9.14
C ILE A 112 -5.38 1.66 10.19
N ALA A 113 -4.73 0.54 10.48
CA ALA A 113 -5.19 -0.42 11.49
C ALA A 113 -5.28 0.23 12.87
N ASP A 114 -4.23 0.98 13.24
CA ASP A 114 -4.13 1.68 14.53
C ASP A 114 -5.09 2.89 14.63
N ASN A 115 -5.73 3.31 13.53
CA ASN A 115 -6.67 4.43 13.46
C ASN A 115 -8.10 4.00 13.12
N GLY A 116 -8.53 2.85 13.64
CA GLY A 116 -9.95 2.46 13.69
C GLY A 116 -10.41 1.46 12.62
N PHE A 117 -9.51 1.03 11.73
CA PHE A 117 -9.82 0.06 10.66
C PHE A 117 -9.04 -1.26 10.79
N TYR A 118 -8.71 -1.64 12.04
CA TYR A 118 -7.95 -2.84 12.36
C TYR A 118 -8.46 -4.08 11.63
N GLN A 119 -9.76 -4.40 11.74
CA GLN A 119 -10.32 -5.64 11.17
C GLN A 119 -10.14 -5.69 9.64
N GLN A 120 -10.43 -4.58 8.95
CA GLN A 120 -10.33 -4.48 7.50
C GLN A 120 -8.88 -4.63 7.03
N VAL A 121 -7.92 -4.03 7.77
CA VAL A 121 -6.50 -4.17 7.46
C VAL A 121 -5.99 -5.59 7.74
N MET A 122 -6.43 -6.24 8.81
CA MET A 122 -6.05 -7.63 9.06
C MET A 122 -6.57 -8.57 7.97
N GLU A 123 -7.77 -8.34 7.42
CA GLU A 123 -8.25 -9.08 6.24
C GLU A 123 -7.33 -8.88 5.03
N ILE A 124 -6.79 -7.68 4.83
CA ILE A 124 -5.81 -7.40 3.77
C ILE A 124 -4.50 -8.16 4.04
N PHE A 125 -4.00 -8.17 5.28
CA PHE A 125 -2.77 -8.87 5.64
C PHE A 125 -2.85 -10.40 5.56
N LYS A 126 -4.06 -11.01 5.53
CA LYS A 126 -4.18 -12.46 5.27
C LYS A 126 -3.53 -12.87 3.95
N ILE A 127 -3.54 -12.01 2.94
CA ILE A 127 -2.93 -12.27 1.64
C ILE A 127 -1.41 -12.50 1.78
N PRO A 128 -0.60 -11.54 2.26
CA PRO A 128 0.83 -11.76 2.41
C PRO A 128 1.18 -12.81 3.48
N ILE A 129 0.35 -12.99 4.52
CA ILE A 129 0.54 -14.09 5.48
C ILE A 129 0.49 -15.46 4.79
N GLN A 130 -0.42 -15.66 3.84
CA GLN A 130 -0.56 -16.92 3.12
C GLN A 130 0.41 -17.05 1.95
N LEU A 131 0.66 -15.95 1.23
CA LEU A 131 1.38 -15.97 -0.03
C LEU A 131 2.89 -15.74 0.11
N CYS A 132 3.31 -14.85 1.01
CA CYS A 132 4.70 -14.45 1.18
C CYS A 132 5.03 -14.04 2.63
N PRO A 133 4.85 -14.94 3.61
CA PRO A 133 5.00 -14.62 5.04
C PRO A 133 6.40 -14.11 5.39
N ASP A 134 7.45 -14.66 4.76
CA ASP A 134 8.83 -14.24 4.97
C ASP A 134 9.08 -12.77 4.55
N ILE A 135 8.48 -12.35 3.43
CA ILE A 135 8.57 -10.96 2.94
C ILE A 135 7.85 -10.04 3.93
N LEU A 136 6.65 -10.41 4.37
CA LEU A 136 5.90 -9.63 5.34
C LEU A 136 6.66 -9.50 6.65
N PHE A 137 7.23 -10.59 7.16
CA PHE A 137 8.04 -10.57 8.37
C PHE A 137 9.25 -9.61 8.23
N MET A 138 9.97 -9.71 7.11
CA MET A 138 11.09 -8.82 6.82
C MET A 138 10.66 -7.36 6.68
N ALA A 139 9.51 -7.08 6.07
CA ALA A 139 8.94 -5.75 5.99
C ALA A 139 8.64 -5.20 7.39
N LEU A 140 7.95 -5.99 8.21
CA LEU A 140 7.62 -5.63 9.58
C LEU A 140 8.88 -5.42 10.43
N LEU A 141 10.02 -6.05 10.15
CA LEU A 141 11.28 -5.75 10.86
C LEU A 141 11.88 -4.39 10.45
N GLN A 142 11.74 -4.01 9.19
CA GLN A 142 12.45 -2.88 8.59
C GLN A 142 11.68 -1.56 8.65
N ILE A 143 10.35 -1.60 8.88
CA ILE A 143 9.56 -0.38 9.08
C ILE A 143 10.08 0.40 10.28
N ASN A 144 10.13 1.72 10.16
CA ASN A 144 10.61 2.59 11.23
C ASN A 144 9.79 2.44 12.51
N PRO A 145 10.37 2.69 13.70
CA PRO A 145 9.62 2.74 14.95
C PRO A 145 8.48 3.79 14.93
N PRO A 146 7.45 3.65 15.79
CA PRO A 146 7.32 2.69 16.89
C PRO A 146 6.79 1.32 16.47
N VAL A 147 7.01 0.31 17.30
CA VAL A 147 6.37 -0.99 17.15
C VAL A 147 4.97 -0.92 17.76
N THR A 148 3.95 -0.76 16.92
CA THR A 148 2.55 -0.67 17.35
C THR A 148 1.97 -2.03 17.70
N MET A 149 0.82 -2.06 18.38
CA MET A 149 0.17 -3.32 18.78
C MET A 149 -0.16 -4.19 17.56
N SER A 150 -0.70 -3.58 16.49
CA SER A 150 -0.97 -4.27 15.22
C SER A 150 0.28 -4.92 14.63
N ARG A 151 1.44 -4.26 14.71
CA ARG A 151 2.72 -4.80 14.25
C ARG A 151 3.21 -5.97 15.13
N GLN A 152 3.01 -5.91 16.45
CA GLN A 152 3.37 -7.00 17.37
C GLN A 152 2.52 -8.24 17.12
N GLU A 153 1.21 -8.07 16.91
CA GLU A 153 0.31 -9.19 16.63
C GLU A 153 0.66 -9.91 15.33
N LEU A 154 1.01 -9.16 14.28
CA LEU A 154 1.50 -9.75 13.04
C LEU A 154 2.79 -10.54 13.24
N PHE A 155 3.75 -10.04 14.05
CA PHE A 155 4.92 -10.82 14.40
C PHE A 155 4.55 -12.13 15.11
N THR A 156 3.63 -12.10 16.08
CA THR A 156 3.18 -13.33 16.76
C THR A 156 2.45 -14.30 15.84
N THR A 157 1.82 -13.80 14.77
CA THR A 157 1.11 -14.63 13.79
C THR A 157 2.08 -15.28 12.79
N LEU A 158 3.20 -14.63 12.49
CA LEU A 158 4.21 -15.09 11.53
C LEU A 158 5.28 -15.99 12.16
N ILE A 159 5.44 -15.97 13.49
CA ILE A 159 6.34 -16.86 14.22
C ILE A 159 5.59 -18.16 14.55
N PRO A 160 6.05 -19.35 14.08
CA PRO A 160 5.43 -20.65 14.37
C PRO A 160 5.50 -21.07 15.83
#